data_AF-A0A928DS96-F1
#
_entry.id   AF-A0A928DS96-F1
#
_cell.length_a   1.000
_cell.length_b   1.000
_cell.length_c   1.000
_cell.angle_alpha   90.00
_cell.angle_beta   90.00
_cell.angle_gamma   90.00
#
_symmetry.space_group_name_H-M   'P 1'
#
loop_
_entity.id
_entity.type
_entity.pdbx_description
1 polymer ?
#
loop_
_entity_poly.entity_id
_entity_poly.type
_entity_poly.pdbx_seq_one_letter_code
_entity_poly.pdbx_strand_id
1 'polypeptide(L)'
;MKRILIMFLFLFTCACVLTVHAGEQKTSDTVAGAGARMVKTVDGIEYAFRWCPAGEFLMGSPEDEPGRLDDETQHRVTLTRGFWMLETEVTQAMWESVMGTSIRQQHDKANTLWPLRGEGSDYPMYYVSWEECRSFCEKLSEKLGL
;
A
#
# COMPACT_ATOMS: atom_id res chain seq x y z
N MET A 1 54.59 -7.56 -56.19
CA MET A 1 55.20 -6.58 -55.26
C MET A 1 54.07 -5.66 -54.80
N LYS A 2 53.46 -5.67 -53.61
CA LYS A 2 53.85 -6.04 -52.23
C LYS A 2 52.66 -6.76 -51.53
N ARG A 3 52.94 -7.96 -50.96
CA ARG A 3 52.46 -8.64 -49.71
C ARG A 3 51.09 -8.22 -49.14
N ILE A 4 50.01 -9.03 -49.14
CA ILE A 4 49.68 -10.26 -48.36
C ILE A 4 49.60 -10.04 -46.83
N LEU A 5 48.36 -9.98 -46.34
CA LEU A 5 47.67 -10.70 -45.23
C LEU A 5 48.47 -11.20 -44.00
N ILE A 6 47.94 -10.94 -42.80
CA ILE A 6 47.97 -11.69 -41.49
C ILE A 6 47.59 -10.62 -40.43
N MET A 7 46.37 -10.47 -39.94
CA MET A 7 45.57 -11.34 -39.05
C MET A 7 46.37 -11.92 -37.87
N PHE A 8 46.73 -11.07 -36.90
CA PHE A 8 47.12 -11.52 -35.54
C PHE A 8 46.03 -11.15 -34.53
N LEU A 9 45.25 -12.18 -34.25
CA LEU A 9 44.41 -12.40 -33.10
C LEU A 9 45.25 -12.25 -31.81
N PHE A 10 45.00 -11.22 -31.00
CA PHE A 10 45.36 -11.21 -29.59
C PHE A 10 44.08 -11.04 -28.76
N LEU A 11 43.48 -12.18 -28.46
CA LEU A 11 42.61 -12.38 -27.30
C LEU A 11 43.48 -12.26 -26.05
N PHE A 12 43.28 -11.22 -25.23
CA PHE A 12 43.57 -11.27 -23.80
C PHE A 12 42.62 -10.32 -23.05
N THR A 13 41.51 -10.92 -22.64
CA THR A 13 40.76 -10.68 -21.40
C THR A 13 41.16 -9.45 -20.57
N CYS A 14 40.29 -8.45 -20.50
CA CYS A 14 40.17 -7.65 -19.29
C CYS A 14 38.70 -7.67 -18.87
N ALA A 15 38.31 -8.82 -18.30
CA ALA A 15 37.20 -8.86 -17.37
C ALA A 15 37.63 -8.03 -16.14
N CYS A 16 37.37 -6.72 -16.18
CA CYS A 16 37.32 -5.92 -14.96
C CYS A 16 36.04 -6.31 -14.23
N VAL A 17 36.19 -7.42 -13.51
CA VAL A 17 35.57 -7.75 -12.23
C VAL A 17 34.70 -6.62 -11.70
N LEU A 18 33.40 -6.89 -11.72
CA LEU A 18 32.41 -6.35 -10.81
C LEU A 18 33.00 -6.34 -9.40
N THR A 19 33.39 -5.17 -8.92
CA THR A 19 33.60 -4.92 -7.49
C THR A 19 32.83 -3.67 -7.12
N VAL A 20 31.60 -3.94 -6.68
CA VAL A 20 30.89 -3.30 -5.55
C VAL A 20 31.29 -1.86 -5.28
N HIS A 21 30.38 -0.94 -5.57
CA HIS A 21 29.77 -0.21 -4.46
C HIS A 21 28.29 -0.53 -4.50
N ALA A 22 27.90 -1.56 -3.75
CA ALA A 22 26.59 -1.56 -3.12
C ALA A 22 26.56 -0.25 -2.35
N GLY A 23 25.93 0.77 -2.94
CA GLY A 23 25.46 1.89 -2.15
C GLY A 23 24.52 1.26 -1.14
N GLU A 24 25.00 1.10 0.09
CA GLU A 24 24.11 1.08 1.23
C GLU A 24 23.19 2.28 1.02
N GLN A 25 21.94 2.03 0.61
CA GLN A 25 20.90 2.94 1.00
C GLN A 25 20.83 2.80 2.51
N LYS A 26 21.65 3.60 3.19
CA LYS A 26 21.44 3.97 4.57
C LYS A 26 20.06 4.60 4.56
N THR A 27 19.04 3.78 4.80
CA THR A 27 17.74 4.25 5.24
C THR A 27 18.06 5.00 6.51
N SER A 28 18.26 6.31 6.37
CA SER A 28 18.31 7.21 7.50
C SER A 28 17.02 6.92 8.25
N ASP A 29 17.14 6.39 9.46
CA ASP A 29 16.04 6.23 10.41
C ASP A 29 15.55 7.61 10.86
N THR A 30 15.20 8.45 9.90
CA THR A 30 14.43 9.64 10.10
C THR A 30 13.03 9.14 10.40
N VAL A 31 12.66 9.14 11.67
CA VAL A 31 11.27 8.93 12.09
C VAL A 31 10.42 9.85 11.22
N ALA A 32 9.53 9.26 10.42
CA ALA A 32 8.69 10.03 9.51
C ALA A 32 7.91 11.07 10.34
N GLY A 33 7.83 12.32 9.83
CA GLY A 33 7.03 13.35 10.48
C GLY A 33 5.55 12.95 10.51
N ALA A 34 4.79 13.42 11.51
CA ALA A 34 3.35 13.17 11.55
C ALA A 34 2.69 13.60 10.23
N GLY A 35 1.91 12.70 9.62
CA GLY A 35 1.25 12.95 8.33
C GLY A 35 2.18 12.92 7.11
N ALA A 36 3.45 12.52 7.27
CA ALA A 36 4.35 12.26 6.13
C ALA A 36 3.66 11.31 5.15
N ARG A 37 3.86 11.56 3.85
CA ARG A 37 3.19 10.83 2.77
C ARG A 37 4.14 9.85 2.11
N MET A 38 3.72 8.60 1.97
CA MET A 38 4.41 7.57 1.22
C MET A 38 3.47 7.05 0.13
N VAL A 39 3.97 6.84 -1.09
CA VAL A 39 3.20 6.22 -2.17
C VAL A 39 3.85 4.90 -2.56
N LYS A 40 3.02 3.87 -2.71
CA LYS A 40 3.38 2.59 -3.32
C LYS A 40 2.53 2.40 -4.56
N THR A 41 3.06 1.70 -5.57
CA THR A 41 2.32 1.44 -6.81
C THR A 41 2.19 -0.07 -7.00
N VAL A 42 0.96 -0.52 -7.25
CA VAL A 42 0.64 -1.93 -7.53
C VAL A 42 -0.19 -1.96 -8.81
N ASP A 43 0.28 -2.67 -9.83
CA ASP A 43 -0.39 -2.81 -11.13
C ASP A 43 -0.83 -1.46 -11.75
N GLY A 44 -0.03 -0.40 -11.54
CA GLY A 44 -0.30 0.95 -12.04
C GLY A 44 -1.25 1.80 -11.17
N ILE A 45 -1.75 1.26 -10.06
CA ILE A 45 -2.59 1.98 -9.09
C ILE A 45 -1.73 2.48 -7.92
N GLU A 46 -1.89 3.76 -7.56
CA GLU A 46 -1.20 4.37 -6.43
C GLU A 46 -1.93 4.12 -5.10
N TYR A 47 -1.16 3.74 -4.09
CA TYR A 47 -1.57 3.60 -2.69
C TYR A 47 -0.83 4.65 -1.87
N ALA A 48 -1.54 5.72 -1.54
CA ALA A 48 -1.02 6.77 -0.69
C ALA A 48 -1.25 6.44 0.79
N PHE A 49 -0.19 6.51 1.57
CA PHE A 49 -0.20 6.28 3.01
C PHE A 49 0.26 7.51 3.76
N ARG A 50 -0.28 7.68 4.97
CA ARG A 50 0.11 8.71 5.93
C ARG A 50 0.73 8.07 7.16
N TRP A 51 1.83 8.66 7.62
CA TRP A 51 2.48 8.23 8.85
C TRP A 51 1.70 8.70 10.07
N CYS A 52 1.28 7.75 10.90
CA CYS A 52 0.71 7.95 12.21
C CYS A 52 1.80 7.66 13.26
N PRO A 53 2.34 8.66 13.97
CA PRO A 53 3.37 8.44 14.98
C PRO A 53 2.81 7.70 16.20
N ALA A 54 3.70 7.07 16.97
CA ALA A 54 3.38 6.58 18.31
C ALA A 54 2.87 7.75 19.19
N GLY A 55 1.93 7.46 20.08
CA GLY A 55 1.34 8.50 20.92
C GLY A 55 0.15 8.01 21.73
N GLU A 56 -0.49 8.96 22.41
CA GLU A 56 -1.68 8.73 23.20
C GLU A 56 -2.82 9.62 22.72
N PHE A 57 -4.04 9.08 22.76
CA PHE A 57 -5.25 9.85 22.48
C PHE A 57 -6.43 9.32 23.31
N LEU A 58 -7.47 10.13 23.39
CA LEU A 58 -8.73 9.75 24.03
C LEU A 58 -9.66 9.19 22.95
N MET A 59 -10.07 7.93 23.07
CA MET A 59 -11.00 7.27 22.14
C MET A 59 -12.39 7.18 22.78
N GLY A 60 -13.44 7.37 21.98
CA GLY A 60 -14.84 7.47 22.42
C GLY A 60 -15.36 8.91 22.37
N SER A 61 -16.64 9.11 22.67
CA SER A 61 -17.33 10.41 22.63
C SER A 61 -17.73 10.88 24.04
N PRO A 62 -17.72 12.21 24.31
CA PRO A 62 -18.22 12.78 25.56
C PRO A 62 -19.64 12.31 25.89
N GLU A 63 -19.95 12.23 27.18
CA GLU A 63 -21.27 11.74 27.65
C GLU A 63 -22.45 12.58 27.12
N ASP A 64 -22.20 13.85 26.80
CA ASP A 64 -23.18 14.82 26.32
C ASP A 64 -23.17 15.03 24.80
N GLU A 65 -22.38 14.25 24.04
CA GLU A 65 -22.35 14.35 22.58
C GLU A 65 -23.67 13.86 21.95
N PRO A 66 -24.39 14.70 21.17
CA PRO A 66 -25.63 14.28 20.52
C PRO A 66 -25.38 13.14 19.53
N GLY A 67 -26.12 12.03 19.70
CA GLY A 67 -26.02 10.86 18.82
C GLY A 67 -25.03 9.78 19.29
N ARG A 68 -24.36 9.99 20.43
CA ARG A 68 -23.54 8.98 21.09
C ARG A 68 -24.33 7.69 21.37
N LEU A 69 -23.66 6.56 21.17
CA LEU A 69 -24.10 5.21 21.55
C LEU A 69 -23.45 4.74 22.87
N ASP A 70 -24.04 3.69 23.43
CA ASP A 70 -23.69 3.17 24.76
C ASP A 70 -22.24 2.63 24.85
N ASP A 71 -21.65 2.23 23.72
CA ASP A 71 -20.33 1.64 23.60
C ASP A 71 -19.20 2.67 23.38
N GLU A 72 -19.51 3.96 23.35
CA GLU A 72 -18.54 5.02 23.05
C GLU A 72 -17.90 5.65 24.31
N THR A 73 -17.83 4.90 25.42
CA THR A 73 -17.23 5.40 26.68
C THR A 73 -15.77 5.81 26.48
N GLN A 74 -15.44 7.04 26.88
CA GLN A 74 -14.10 7.59 26.70
C GLN A 74 -13.03 6.85 27.51
N HIS A 75 -11.95 6.46 26.85
CA HIS A 75 -10.79 5.82 27.48
C HIS A 75 -9.48 6.20 26.77
N ARG A 76 -8.38 6.21 27.51
CA ARG A 76 -7.06 6.57 26.98
C ARG A 76 -6.43 5.37 26.26
N VAL A 77 -6.05 5.57 25.02
CA VAL A 77 -5.36 4.58 24.17
C VAL A 77 -3.93 5.04 23.95
N THR A 78 -2.97 4.12 24.14
CA THR A 78 -1.54 4.35 23.91
C THR A 78 -1.06 3.43 22.78
N LEU A 79 -0.60 4.01 21.67
CA LEU A 79 0.05 3.29 20.58
C LEU A 79 1.56 3.45 20.73
N THR A 80 2.24 2.35 21.09
CA THR A 80 3.68 2.35 21.40
C THR A 80 4.58 2.40 20.17
N ARG A 81 4.01 2.18 18.98
CA ARG A 81 4.71 2.20 17.69
C ARG A 81 3.89 3.01 16.70
N GLY A 82 4.59 3.81 15.90
CA GLY A 82 3.98 4.44 14.73
C GLY A 82 3.70 3.42 13.64
N PHE A 83 2.77 3.76 12.75
CA PHE A 83 2.34 2.91 11.66
C PHE A 83 1.90 3.77 10.47
N TRP A 84 1.84 3.15 9.29
CA TRP A 84 1.32 3.78 8.07
C TRP A 84 -0.15 3.40 7.90
N MET A 85 -1.00 4.39 7.61
CA MET A 85 -2.42 4.20 7.32
C MET A 85 -2.72 4.69 5.91
N LEU A 86 -3.62 4.03 5.17
CA LEU A 86 -4.07 4.57 3.89
C LEU A 86 -4.66 5.97 4.06
N GLU A 87 -4.39 6.85 3.11
CA GLU A 87 -4.87 8.24 3.11
C GLU A 87 -6.39 8.33 2.89
N THR A 88 -6.97 7.33 2.23
CA THR A 88 -8.40 7.21 1.94
C THR A 88 -8.89 5.82 2.31
N GLU A 89 -10.21 5.63 2.27
CA GLU A 89 -10.79 4.29 2.16
C GLU A 89 -10.24 3.56 0.91
N VAL A 90 -10.26 2.23 0.94
CA VAL A 90 -9.87 1.42 -0.23
C VAL A 90 -10.80 1.74 -1.38
N THR A 91 -10.25 2.24 -2.48
CA THR A 91 -11.06 2.61 -3.65
C THR A 91 -11.40 1.41 -4.51
N GLN A 92 -12.39 1.55 -5.39
CA GLN A 92 -12.79 0.48 -6.32
C GLN A 92 -11.64 0.09 -7.24
N ALA A 93 -10.83 1.04 -7.72
CA ALA A 93 -9.64 0.74 -8.52
C ALA A 93 -8.55 -0.01 -7.72
N MET A 94 -8.30 0.39 -6.48
CA MET A 94 -7.37 -0.32 -5.60
C MET A 94 -7.82 -1.77 -5.38
N TRP A 95 -9.10 -1.98 -5.09
CA TRP A 95 -9.67 -3.30 -4.90
C TRP A 95 -9.55 -4.15 -6.16
N GLU A 96 -9.96 -3.64 -7.33
CA GLU A 96 -9.92 -4.37 -8.59
C GLU A 96 -8.49 -4.79 -8.96
N SER A 97 -7.48 -3.95 -8.71
CA SER A 97 -6.09 -4.30 -9.00
C SER A 97 -5.54 -5.46 -8.15
N VAL A 98 -6.10 -5.69 -6.96
CA VAL A 98 -5.64 -6.74 -6.02
C VAL A 98 -6.53 -7.99 -6.08
N MET A 99 -7.85 -7.78 -6.10
CA MET A 99 -8.85 -8.83 -5.96
C MET A 99 -9.46 -9.26 -7.28
N GLY A 100 -9.32 -8.46 -8.35
CA GLY A 100 -9.83 -8.77 -9.68
C GLY A 100 -11.36 -8.81 -9.80
N THR A 101 -12.07 -8.24 -8.83
CA THR A 101 -13.55 -8.18 -8.81
C THR A 101 -14.02 -6.74 -8.77
N SER A 102 -15.01 -6.40 -9.58
CA SER A 102 -15.58 -5.04 -9.61
C SER A 102 -16.67 -4.84 -8.56
N ILE A 103 -17.04 -3.59 -8.33
CA ILE A 103 -18.16 -3.24 -7.43
C ILE A 103 -19.47 -3.91 -7.85
N ARG A 104 -19.73 -4.06 -9.15
CA ARG A 104 -20.94 -4.74 -9.65
C ARG A 104 -20.92 -6.22 -9.33
N GLN A 105 -19.78 -6.88 -9.50
CA GLN A 105 -19.64 -8.30 -9.14
C GLN A 105 -19.81 -8.52 -7.64
N GLN A 106 -19.27 -7.61 -6.81
CA GLN A 106 -19.46 -7.68 -5.36
C GLN A 106 -20.90 -7.40 -4.93
N HIS A 107 -21.57 -6.43 -5.56
CA HIS A 107 -22.99 -6.16 -5.35
C HIS A 107 -23.87 -7.37 -5.71
N ASP A 108 -23.64 -7.97 -6.87
CA ASP A 108 -24.37 -9.17 -7.32
C ASP A 108 -24.14 -10.35 -6.37
N LYS A 109 -22.88 -10.57 -5.95
CA LYS A 109 -22.50 -11.62 -4.99
C LYS A 109 -23.15 -11.41 -3.63
N ALA A 110 -23.23 -10.17 -3.15
CA ALA A 110 -23.87 -9.83 -1.89
C ALA A 110 -25.38 -10.11 -1.91
N ASN A 111 -25.98 -10.33 -3.10
CA ASN A 111 -27.39 -10.67 -3.30
C ASN A 111 -28.32 -9.75 -2.49
N THR A 112 -28.10 -8.44 -2.63
CA THR A 112 -28.70 -7.43 -1.79
C THR A 112 -29.68 -6.55 -2.54
N LEU A 113 -30.70 -6.07 -1.83
CA LEU A 113 -31.66 -5.08 -2.35
C LEU A 113 -31.13 -3.65 -2.26
N TRP A 114 -29.98 -3.43 -1.61
CA TRP A 114 -29.36 -2.11 -1.53
C TRP A 114 -28.84 -1.70 -2.91
N PRO A 115 -29.14 -0.47 -3.39
CA PRO A 115 -28.66 -0.01 -4.69
C PRO A 115 -27.18 0.39 -4.62
N LEU A 116 -26.50 0.44 -5.76
CA LEU A 116 -25.20 1.09 -5.88
C LEU A 116 -25.34 2.58 -5.54
N ARG A 117 -24.52 3.06 -4.60
CA ARG A 117 -24.49 4.47 -4.16
C ARG A 117 -23.36 5.28 -4.79
N GLY A 118 -22.38 4.60 -5.38
CA GLY A 118 -21.26 5.19 -6.10
C GLY A 118 -20.50 4.15 -6.90
N GLU A 119 -20.17 4.47 -8.15
CA GLU A 119 -19.42 3.61 -9.05
C GLU A 119 -18.36 4.46 -9.76
N GLY A 120 -17.11 4.04 -9.69
CA GLY A 120 -15.96 4.74 -10.29
C GLY A 120 -14.66 4.49 -9.52
N SER A 121 -13.52 4.75 -10.18
CA SER A 121 -12.18 4.37 -9.68
C SER A 121 -11.87 4.87 -8.27
N ASP A 122 -12.36 6.06 -7.93
CA ASP A 122 -12.01 6.80 -6.71
C ASP A 122 -13.09 6.67 -5.63
N TYR A 123 -14.21 6.02 -5.93
CA TYR A 123 -15.22 5.70 -4.92
C TYR A 123 -14.71 4.60 -4.01
N PRO A 124 -15.15 4.56 -2.73
CA PRO A 124 -14.83 3.45 -1.86
C PRO A 124 -15.39 2.14 -2.41
N MET A 125 -14.69 1.04 -2.16
CA MET A 125 -15.24 -0.29 -2.36
C MET A 125 -16.21 -0.61 -1.21
N TYR A 126 -17.38 -1.13 -1.55
CA TYR A 126 -18.42 -1.55 -0.61
C TYR A 126 -19.09 -2.84 -1.12
N TYR A 127 -19.90 -3.48 -0.28
CA TYR A 127 -20.39 -4.86 -0.46
C TYR A 127 -19.31 -5.96 -0.34
N VAL A 128 -18.30 -5.73 0.49
CA VAL A 128 -17.23 -6.70 0.77
C VAL A 128 -17.33 -7.20 2.20
N SER A 129 -17.08 -8.49 2.43
CA SER A 129 -17.06 -9.05 3.78
C SER A 129 -15.73 -8.79 4.50
N TRP A 130 -15.72 -8.98 5.81
CA TRP A 130 -14.51 -8.85 6.61
C TRP A 130 -13.43 -9.85 6.18
N GLU A 131 -13.80 -11.08 5.83
CA GLU A 131 -12.88 -12.10 5.32
C GLU A 131 -12.25 -11.68 3.98
N GLU A 132 -13.01 -11.03 3.10
CA GLU A 132 -12.48 -10.51 1.84
C GLU A 132 -11.54 -9.34 2.06
N CYS A 133 -11.83 -8.46 3.03
CA CYS A 133 -10.92 -7.39 3.44
C CYS A 133 -9.59 -7.96 3.97
N ARG A 134 -9.63 -9.05 4.76
CA ARG A 134 -8.41 -9.74 5.19
C ARG A 134 -7.63 -10.28 3.99
N SER A 135 -8.31 -10.96 3.06
CA SER A 135 -7.67 -11.50 1.85
C SER A 135 -7.07 -10.40 0.98
N PHE A 136 -7.72 -9.24 0.89
CA PHE A 136 -7.19 -8.06 0.22
C PHE A 136 -5.87 -7.60 0.87
N CYS A 137 -5.82 -7.47 2.20
CA CYS A 137 -4.62 -7.07 2.91
C CYS A 137 -3.45 -8.07 2.71
N GLU A 138 -3.73 -9.37 2.73
CA GLU A 138 -2.74 -10.42 2.49
C GLU A 138 -2.16 -10.31 1.07
N LYS A 139 -3.01 -10.29 0.04
CA LYS A 139 -2.58 -10.19 -1.36
C LYS A 139 -1.87 -8.86 -1.65
N LEU A 140 -2.32 -7.76 -1.06
CA LEU A 140 -1.65 -6.47 -1.18
C LEU A 140 -0.25 -6.53 -0.56
N SER A 141 -0.10 -7.17 0.60
CA SER A 141 1.20 -7.36 1.25
C SER A 141 2.15 -8.18 0.38
N GLU A 142 1.68 -9.28 -0.21
CA GLU A 142 2.45 -10.08 -1.16
C GLU A 142 2.91 -9.26 -2.39
N LYS A 143 2.00 -8.48 -2.98
CA LYS A 143 2.31 -7.60 -4.12
C LYS A 143 3.31 -6.48 -3.76
N LEU A 144 3.35 -6.06 -2.51
CA LEU A 144 4.29 -5.05 -1.99
C LEU A 144 5.60 -5.65 -1.46
N GLY A 145 5.70 -6.98 -1.35
CA GLY A 145 6.86 -7.68 -0.79
C GLY A 145 7.02 -7.51 0.73
N LEU A 146 5.91 -7.46 1.47
CA LEU A 146 5.86 -7.33 2.93
C LEU A 146 5.70 -8.68 3.65
#